data_AF-A0A8T4JG87-F1
#
_entry.id   AF-A0A8T4JG87-F1
#
_cell.length_a   1.000
_cell.length_b   1.000
_cell.length_c   1.000
_cell.angle_alpha   90.00
_cell.angle_beta   90.00
_cell.angle_gamma   90.00
#
_symmetry.space_group_name_H-M   'P 1'
#
loop_
_entity.id
_entity.type
_entity.pdbx_description
1 polymer ?
#
loop_
_entity_poly.entity_id
_entity_poly.type
_entity_poly.pdbx_seq_one_letter_code
_entity_poly.pdbx_strand_id
1 'polypeptide(L)'
;METIEEIEEFYERDIENIDKEFFEDLKNDKDRNTTVIKYKDKLKQSNLNYEKRLGKFLNYKKSELKKSKNQKSKNQNDNSSFVIKKIDFNELEKQEIKKQKKDMFRFRMEMKWRSYHNKIPNFLFVFFLKSRLLLRRFFSDIWKMIVLVLTSIRNKFIVFGKYVKNKSLKLFNLIKKLFNDILKLLSNIKSKGNEKEKEKEKEKEKEKD
;
A
#
# COMPACT_ATOMS: atom_id res chain seq x y z
N MET A 1 2.93 -53.95 10.97
CA MET A 1 3.19 -52.66 10.30
C MET A 1 2.58 -51.62 11.21
N GLU A 2 3.32 -50.59 11.63
CA GLU A 2 2.77 -49.57 12.53
C GLU A 2 1.51 -48.93 11.91
N THR A 3 0.47 -48.70 12.71
CA THR A 3 -0.72 -47.94 12.29
C THR A 3 -0.44 -46.43 12.33
N ILE A 4 -1.32 -45.62 11.72
CA ILE A 4 -1.16 -44.16 11.81
C ILE A 4 -1.33 -43.67 13.25
N GLU A 5 -2.26 -44.28 13.98
CA GLU A 5 -2.54 -44.03 15.41
C GLU A 5 -1.30 -44.35 16.26
N GLU A 6 -0.65 -45.49 16.03
CA GLU A 6 0.58 -45.86 16.76
C GLU A 6 1.75 -44.88 16.49
N ILE A 7 1.82 -44.31 15.29
CA ILE A 7 2.84 -43.31 14.92
C ILE A 7 2.55 -41.97 15.59
N GLU A 8 1.29 -41.55 15.64
CA GLU A 8 0.84 -40.33 16.32
C GLU A 8 1.02 -40.45 17.84
N GLU A 9 0.57 -41.56 18.46
CA GLU A 9 0.76 -41.84 19.89
C GLU A 9 2.24 -41.92 20.28
N PHE A 10 3.10 -42.43 19.40
CA PHE A 10 4.55 -42.42 19.63
C PHE A 10 5.08 -40.98 19.66
N TYR A 11 4.65 -40.14 18.70
CA TYR A 11 5.08 -38.76 18.62
C TYR A 11 4.59 -37.93 19.80
N GLU A 12 3.32 -38.07 20.18
CA GLU A 12 2.75 -37.38 21.34
C GLU A 12 3.50 -37.71 22.62
N ARG A 13 3.77 -38.99 22.89
CA ARG A 13 4.57 -39.41 24.06
C ARG A 13 5.99 -38.84 24.03
N ASP A 14 6.60 -38.75 22.85
CA ASP A 14 7.95 -38.21 22.70
C ASP A 14 7.96 -36.70 23.00
N ILE A 15 6.97 -35.95 22.53
CA ILE A 15 6.79 -34.53 22.84
C ILE A 15 6.53 -34.32 24.33
N GLU A 16 5.63 -35.09 24.95
CA GLU A 16 5.36 -35.00 26.39
C GLU A 16 6.62 -35.23 27.24
N ASN A 17 7.47 -36.17 26.84
CA ASN A 17 8.73 -36.44 27.54
C ASN A 17 9.72 -35.27 27.37
N ILE A 18 9.79 -34.68 26.18
CA ILE A 18 10.64 -33.52 25.90
C ILE A 18 10.16 -32.30 26.72
N ASP A 19 8.85 -32.10 26.84
CA ASP A 19 8.25 -31.04 27.64
C ASP A 19 8.55 -31.24 29.13
N LYS A 20 8.35 -32.45 29.66
CA LYS A 20 8.69 -32.79 31.05
C LYS A 20 10.15 -32.49 31.36
N GLU A 21 11.06 -32.94 30.50
CA GLU A 21 12.49 -32.70 30.68
C GLU A 21 12.84 -31.19 30.62
N PHE A 22 12.17 -30.43 29.75
CA PHE A 22 12.34 -28.97 29.69
C PHE A 22 11.91 -28.29 30.99
N PHE A 23 10.75 -28.66 31.54
CA PHE A 23 10.28 -28.12 32.81
C PHE A 23 11.16 -28.53 33.99
N GLU A 24 11.66 -29.76 34.01
CA GLU A 24 12.62 -30.22 35.01
C GLU A 24 13.95 -29.47 34.92
N ASP A 25 14.47 -29.26 33.71
CA ASP A 25 15.70 -28.50 33.48
C ASP A 25 15.55 -27.03 33.93
N LEU A 26 14.38 -26.41 33.72
CA LEU A 26 14.07 -25.07 34.23
C LEU A 26 13.92 -25.02 35.76
N LYS A 27 13.35 -26.06 36.38
CA LYS A 27 13.17 -26.14 37.83
C LYS A 27 14.49 -26.34 38.58
N ASN A 28 15.45 -27.00 37.94
CA ASN A 28 16.78 -27.26 38.50
C ASN A 28 17.78 -26.10 38.26
N ASP A 29 17.29 -24.88 38.03
CA ASP A 29 18.08 -23.65 37.80
C ASP A 29 19.18 -23.79 36.72
N LYS A 30 18.97 -24.66 35.72
CA LYS A 30 19.89 -24.73 34.56
C LYS A 30 19.77 -23.45 33.73
N ASP A 31 20.87 -23.06 33.08
CA ASP A 31 20.88 -21.86 32.26
C ASP A 31 19.78 -21.91 31.19
N ARG A 32 18.88 -20.91 31.26
CA ARG A 32 17.66 -20.87 30.45
C ARG A 32 17.96 -20.93 28.96
N ASN A 33 19.07 -20.33 28.50
CA ASN A 33 19.41 -20.35 27.08
C ASN A 33 19.85 -21.74 26.63
N THR A 34 20.69 -22.42 27.40
CA THR A 34 21.08 -23.81 27.11
C THR A 34 19.88 -24.76 27.10
N THR A 35 18.97 -24.61 28.06
CA THR A 35 17.75 -25.43 28.17
C THR A 35 16.82 -25.22 26.97
N VAL A 36 16.64 -23.98 26.52
CA VAL A 36 15.84 -23.67 25.32
C VAL A 36 16.47 -24.22 24.04
N ILE A 37 17.80 -24.17 23.90
CA ILE A 37 18.50 -24.74 22.74
C ILE A 37 18.31 -26.26 22.70
N LYS A 38 18.58 -26.93 23.83
CA LYS A 38 18.42 -28.38 23.99
C LYS A 38 16.98 -28.84 23.69
N TYR A 39 15.99 -28.11 24.17
CA TYR A 39 14.57 -28.37 23.88
C TYR A 39 14.25 -28.30 22.38
N LYS A 40 14.71 -27.24 21.70
CA LYS A 40 14.51 -27.08 20.25
C LYS A 40 15.18 -28.19 19.45
N ASP A 41 16.39 -28.61 19.84
CA ASP A 41 17.10 -29.68 19.16
C ASP A 41 16.36 -31.03 19.32
N LYS A 42 15.85 -31.32 20.53
CA LYS A 42 15.05 -32.53 20.79
C LYS A 42 13.73 -32.54 20.03
N LEU A 43 13.00 -31.43 20.00
CA LEU A 43 11.79 -31.29 19.17
C LEU A 43 12.07 -31.52 17.69
N LYS A 44 13.19 -31.00 17.18
CA LYS A 44 13.58 -31.20 15.78
C LYS A 44 13.89 -32.67 15.49
N GLN A 45 14.55 -33.36 16.41
CA GLN A 45 14.85 -34.78 16.28
C GLN A 45 13.58 -35.64 16.32
N SER A 46 12.64 -35.33 17.22
CA SER A 46 11.35 -36.00 17.31
C SER A 46 10.55 -35.86 16.02
N ASN A 47 10.44 -34.63 15.48
CA ASN A 47 9.80 -34.37 14.19
C ASN A 47 10.41 -35.18 13.04
N LEU A 48 11.74 -35.23 12.93
CA LEU A 48 12.41 -36.01 11.89
C LEU A 48 12.12 -37.52 12.02
N ASN A 49 11.97 -38.03 13.24
CA ASN A 49 11.63 -39.43 13.47
C ASN A 49 10.17 -39.71 13.07
N TYR A 50 9.25 -38.81 13.41
CA TYR A 50 7.85 -38.87 12.98
C TYR A 50 7.72 -38.88 11.45
N GLU A 51 8.35 -37.93 10.76
CA GLU A 51 8.32 -37.85 9.29
C GLU A 51 8.86 -39.14 8.63
N LYS A 52 9.91 -39.73 9.19
CA LYS A 52 10.46 -41.00 8.70
C LYS A 52 9.48 -42.16 8.86
N ARG A 53 8.83 -42.28 10.02
CA ARG A 53 7.84 -43.33 10.29
C ARG A 53 6.60 -43.17 9.41
N LEU A 54 6.07 -41.96 9.34
CA LEU A 54 4.94 -41.62 8.46
C LEU A 54 5.27 -41.89 6.99
N GLY A 55 6.47 -41.53 6.53
CA GLY A 55 6.93 -41.81 5.17
C GLY A 55 6.97 -43.31 4.86
N LYS A 56 7.44 -44.15 5.80
CA LYS A 56 7.40 -45.61 5.66
C LYS A 56 5.97 -46.14 5.58
N PHE A 57 5.08 -45.64 6.45
CA PHE A 57 3.66 -46.01 6.45
C PHE A 57 2.97 -45.69 5.12
N LEU A 58 3.14 -44.47 4.62
CA LEU A 58 2.55 -44.03 3.34
C LEU A 58 3.08 -44.82 2.14
N ASN A 59 4.39 -45.11 2.12
CA ASN A 59 4.99 -45.92 1.07
C ASN A 59 4.43 -47.34 1.04
N TYR A 60 4.22 -47.93 2.23
CA TYR A 60 3.61 -49.24 2.35
C TYR A 60 2.14 -49.23 1.88
N LYS A 61 1.33 -48.28 2.35
CA LYS A 61 -0.07 -48.14 1.89
C LYS A 61 -0.19 -47.95 0.39
N LYS A 62 0.72 -47.16 -0.20
CA LYS A 62 0.81 -46.99 -1.65
C LYS A 62 1.16 -48.30 -2.36
N SER A 63 1.99 -49.14 -1.76
CA SER A 63 2.35 -50.46 -2.30
C SER A 63 1.20 -51.48 -2.19
N GLU A 64 0.46 -51.47 -1.08
CA GLU A 64 -0.77 -52.27 -0.90
C GLU A 64 -1.83 -51.91 -1.96
N LEU A 65 -2.05 -50.61 -2.18
CA LEU A 65 -3.00 -50.11 -3.18
C LEU A 65 -2.62 -50.50 -4.62
N LYS A 66 -1.33 -50.63 -4.93
CA LYS A 66 -0.88 -51.13 -6.24
C LYS A 66 -1.10 -52.63 -6.39
N LYS A 67 -0.90 -53.41 -5.33
CA LYS A 67 -1.14 -54.87 -5.33
C LYS A 67 -2.63 -55.18 -5.48
N SER A 68 -3.52 -54.44 -4.80
CA SER A 68 -4.98 -54.63 -4.94
C SER A 68 -5.52 -54.26 -6.32
N LYS A 69 -4.93 -53.27 -7.01
CA LYS A 69 -5.28 -52.93 -8.41
C LYS A 69 -4.91 -54.03 -9.40
N ASN A 70 -3.76 -54.70 -9.21
CA ASN A 70 -3.33 -55.79 -10.09
C ASN A 70 -4.12 -57.11 -9.86
N GLN A 71 -4.79 -57.27 -8.73
CA GLN A 71 -5.70 -58.42 -8.50
C GLN A 71 -7.08 -58.22 -9.12
N LYS A 72 -7.58 -56.98 -9.22
CA LYS A 72 -8.88 -56.68 -9.87
C LYS A 72 -8.85 -56.81 -11.40
N SER A 73 -7.70 -56.73 -12.05
CA SER A 73 -7.59 -56.89 -13.50
C SER A 73 -7.57 -58.35 -13.99
N LYS A 74 -7.74 -59.35 -13.11
CA LYS A 74 -7.70 -60.78 -13.47
C LYS A 74 -9.06 -61.50 -13.40
N ASN A 75 -10.09 -60.86 -12.83
CA ASN A 75 -11.43 -61.43 -12.72
C ASN A 75 -12.46 -60.42 -13.27
N GLN A 76 -12.65 -60.38 -14.58
CA GLN A 76 -13.87 -59.86 -15.21
C GLN A 76 -13.86 -60.23 -16.70
N ASN A 77 -14.22 -61.48 -17.00
CA ASN A 77 -14.79 -61.87 -18.27
C ASN A 77 -16.11 -62.53 -17.93
N ASP A 78 -17.21 -61.79 -18.07
CA ASP A 78 -18.50 -62.37 -18.41
C ASP A 78 -19.39 -61.30 -19.05
N ASN A 79 -19.96 -61.68 -20.18
CA ASN A 79 -20.72 -60.87 -21.11
C ASN A 79 -22.07 -60.43 -20.52
N SER A 80 -22.38 -59.14 -20.60
CA SER A 80 -23.74 -58.69 -20.94
C SER A 80 -23.74 -57.27 -21.50
N SER A 81 -24.53 -57.09 -22.55
CA SER A 81 -24.69 -55.87 -23.34
C SER A 81 -25.35 -54.76 -22.53
N PHE A 82 -24.59 -53.71 -22.21
CA PHE A 82 -25.12 -52.41 -21.83
C PHE A 82 -24.36 -51.33 -22.60
N VAL A 83 -25.08 -50.55 -23.41
CA VAL A 83 -24.50 -49.40 -24.12
C VAL A 83 -24.25 -48.30 -23.09
N ILE A 84 -23.09 -48.38 -22.44
CA ILE A 84 -22.54 -47.31 -21.64
C ILE A 84 -22.01 -46.29 -22.64
N LYS A 85 -22.62 -45.09 -22.71
CA LYS A 85 -21.98 -43.93 -23.34
C LYS A 85 -20.57 -43.87 -22.78
N LYS A 86 -19.55 -44.11 -23.63
CA LYS A 86 -18.15 -43.97 -23.25
C LYS A 86 -17.94 -42.53 -22.82
N ILE A 87 -18.04 -42.28 -21.52
CA ILE A 87 -17.48 -41.08 -20.92
C ILE A 87 -15.99 -41.27 -21.11
N ASP A 88 -15.35 -40.41 -21.90
CA ASP A 88 -13.90 -40.41 -22.08
C ASP A 88 -13.26 -40.05 -20.73
N PHE A 89 -13.07 -41.04 -19.86
CA PHE A 89 -12.38 -40.91 -18.57
C PHE A 89 -10.98 -40.31 -18.74
N ASN A 90 -10.38 -40.47 -19.92
CA ASN A 90 -9.12 -39.86 -20.32
C ASN A 90 -9.14 -38.33 -20.31
N GLU A 91 -10.28 -37.68 -20.54
CA GLU A 91 -10.35 -36.23 -20.62
C GLU A 91 -10.55 -35.59 -19.24
N LEU A 92 -11.34 -36.26 -18.38
CA LEU A 92 -11.46 -35.93 -16.95
C LEU A 92 -10.16 -36.14 -16.19
N GLU A 93 -9.45 -37.25 -16.39
CA GLU A 93 -8.13 -37.48 -15.80
C GLU A 93 -7.11 -36.44 -16.27
N LYS A 94 -7.12 -36.06 -17.57
CA LYS A 94 -6.22 -35.01 -18.09
C LYS A 94 -6.52 -33.65 -17.47
N GLN A 95 -7.78 -33.32 -17.21
CA GLN A 95 -8.15 -32.07 -16.52
C GLN A 95 -7.74 -32.08 -15.05
N GLU A 96 -7.95 -33.18 -14.32
CA GLU A 96 -7.50 -33.31 -12.94
C GLU A 96 -5.97 -33.27 -12.82
N ILE A 97 -5.24 -33.92 -13.72
CA ILE A 97 -3.78 -33.87 -13.75
C ILE A 97 -3.29 -32.45 -14.05
N LYS A 98 -3.95 -31.70 -14.95
CA LYS A 98 -3.62 -30.29 -15.21
C LYS A 98 -3.88 -29.41 -13.99
N LYS A 99 -4.99 -29.64 -13.28
CA LYS A 99 -5.35 -28.91 -12.06
C LYS A 99 -4.34 -29.19 -10.94
N GLN A 100 -4.00 -30.45 -10.71
CA GLN A 100 -2.96 -30.86 -9.76
C GLN A 100 -1.59 -30.26 -10.11
N LYS A 101 -1.20 -30.24 -11.39
CA LYS A 101 0.06 -29.58 -11.81
C LYS A 101 0.06 -28.09 -11.53
N LYS A 102 -1.07 -27.40 -11.75
CA LYS A 102 -1.23 -25.97 -11.46
C LYS A 102 -1.14 -25.70 -9.95
N ASP A 103 -1.80 -26.52 -9.14
CA ASP A 103 -1.79 -26.39 -7.69
C ASP A 103 -0.39 -26.69 -7.12
N MET A 104 0.29 -27.70 -7.66
CA MET A 104 1.66 -28.05 -7.26
C MET A 104 2.69 -26.98 -7.70
N PHE A 105 2.47 -26.33 -8.85
CA PHE A 105 3.26 -25.17 -9.26
C PHE A 105 3.02 -23.96 -8.35
N ARG A 106 1.75 -23.67 -8.02
CA ARG A 106 1.38 -22.60 -7.08
C ARG A 106 2.03 -22.83 -5.71
N PHE A 107 1.93 -24.04 -5.19
CA PHE A 107 2.55 -24.42 -3.92
C PHE A 107 4.08 -24.28 -3.96
N ARG A 108 4.73 -24.70 -5.06
CA ARG A 108 6.18 -24.50 -5.23
C ARG A 108 6.58 -23.03 -5.24
N MET A 109 5.82 -22.18 -5.94
CA MET A 109 6.09 -20.75 -5.98
C MET A 109 5.87 -20.12 -4.60
N GLU A 110 4.81 -20.50 -3.89
CA GLU A 110 4.53 -20.01 -2.55
C GLU A 110 5.62 -20.42 -1.55
N MET A 111 6.09 -21.67 -1.60
CA MET A 111 7.21 -22.15 -0.79
C MET A 111 8.53 -21.45 -1.13
N LYS A 112 8.80 -21.20 -2.41
CA LYS A 112 9.96 -20.39 -2.83
C LYS A 112 9.85 -18.96 -2.31
N TRP A 113 8.68 -18.36 -2.34
CA TRP A 113 8.45 -16.99 -1.87
C TRP A 113 8.62 -16.88 -0.35
N ARG A 114 8.04 -17.83 0.41
CA ARG A 114 8.25 -17.94 1.86
C ARG A 114 9.72 -18.20 2.22
N SER A 115 10.40 -19.06 1.47
CA SER A 115 11.84 -19.32 1.65
C SER A 115 12.68 -18.08 1.32
N TYR A 116 12.31 -17.33 0.28
CA TYR A 116 12.97 -16.07 -0.07
C TYR A 116 12.79 -15.05 1.04
N HIS A 117 11.56 -14.84 1.54
CA HIS A 117 11.29 -13.94 2.66
C HIS A 117 12.01 -14.33 3.96
N ASN A 118 12.07 -15.62 4.29
CA ASN A 118 12.84 -16.12 5.43
C ASN A 118 14.36 -16.05 5.20
N LYS A 119 14.80 -15.93 3.95
CA LYS A 119 16.20 -15.74 3.56
C LYS A 119 16.55 -14.29 3.24
N ILE A 120 15.62 -13.33 3.29
CA ILE A 120 15.96 -11.91 3.13
C ILE A 120 16.84 -11.56 4.34
N PRO A 121 18.15 -11.35 4.14
CA PRO A 121 19.02 -11.05 5.26
C PRO A 121 18.58 -9.74 5.91
N ASN A 122 18.66 -9.68 7.24
CA ASN A 122 18.27 -8.50 8.03
C ASN A 122 18.89 -7.19 7.51
N PHE A 123 20.05 -7.24 6.83
CA PHE A 123 20.66 -6.07 6.22
C PHE A 123 19.78 -5.44 5.13
N LEU A 124 19.02 -6.22 4.34
CA LEU A 124 18.12 -5.67 3.31
C LEU A 124 16.92 -4.96 3.95
N PHE A 125 16.42 -5.48 5.08
CA PHE A 125 15.37 -4.80 5.85
C PHE A 125 15.88 -3.49 6.46
N VAL A 126 17.09 -3.51 7.05
CA VAL A 126 17.75 -2.31 7.56
C VAL A 126 18.05 -1.32 6.43
N PHE A 127 18.47 -1.79 5.25
CA PHE A 127 18.72 -0.98 4.07
C PHE A 127 17.42 -0.34 3.56
N PHE A 128 16.32 -1.10 3.52
CA PHE A 128 15.01 -0.60 3.12
C PHE A 128 14.46 0.43 4.12
N LEU A 129 14.66 0.21 5.42
CA LEU A 129 14.32 1.23 6.43
C LEU A 129 15.18 2.48 6.29
N LYS A 130 16.50 2.33 6.09
CA LYS A 130 17.41 3.47 5.89
C LYS A 130 17.06 4.24 4.63
N SER A 131 16.79 3.56 3.51
CA SER A 131 16.42 4.22 2.25
C SER A 131 15.07 4.93 2.38
N ARG A 132 14.08 4.34 3.05
CA ARG A 132 12.80 4.99 3.35
C ARG A 132 12.97 6.25 4.20
N LEU A 133 13.83 6.22 5.21
CA LEU A 133 14.14 7.38 6.04
C LEU A 133 14.88 8.48 5.27
N LEU A 134 15.81 8.10 4.40
CA LEU A 134 16.53 9.03 3.52
C LEU A 134 15.58 9.69 2.51
N LEU A 135 14.70 8.91 1.87
CA LEU A 135 13.66 9.44 0.99
C LEU A 135 12.76 10.43 1.74
N ARG A 136 12.33 10.10 2.97
CA ARG A 136 11.50 11.00 3.78
C ARG A 136 12.21 12.32 4.11
N ARG A 137 13.51 12.29 4.39
CA ARG A 137 14.32 13.51 4.58
C ARG A 137 14.42 14.32 3.29
N PHE A 138 14.74 13.68 2.17
CA PHE A 138 14.80 14.33 0.86
C PHE A 138 13.47 15.01 0.49
N PHE A 139 12.34 14.32 0.64
CA PHE A 139 11.03 14.92 0.37
C PHE A 139 10.70 16.06 1.32
N SER A 140 11.07 15.98 2.59
CA SER A 140 10.90 17.08 3.56
C SER A 140 11.69 18.32 3.15
N ASP A 141 12.94 18.16 2.71
CA ASP A 141 13.80 19.28 2.33
C ASP A 141 13.37 19.90 1.00
N ILE A 142 12.93 19.08 0.04
CA ILE A 142 12.31 19.55 -1.20
C ILE A 142 11.03 20.34 -0.88
N TRP A 143 10.18 19.86 0.03
CA TRP A 143 8.96 20.56 0.44
C TRP A 143 9.27 21.93 1.08
N LYS A 144 10.31 22.02 1.92
CA LYS A 144 10.76 23.30 2.49
C LYS A 144 11.20 24.28 1.40
N MET A 145 11.96 23.81 0.41
CA MET A 145 12.38 24.63 -0.73
C MET A 145 11.18 25.12 -1.55
N ILE A 146 10.19 24.26 -1.80
CA ILE A 146 8.95 24.65 -2.50
C ILE A 146 8.19 25.74 -1.74
N VAL A 147 8.06 25.61 -0.41
CA VAL A 147 7.40 26.62 0.44
C VAL A 147 8.15 27.95 0.41
N LEU A 148 9.48 27.93 0.43
CA LEU A 148 10.30 29.16 0.31
C LEU A 148 10.10 29.85 -1.05
N VAL A 149 10.05 29.08 -2.14
CA VAL A 149 9.78 29.63 -3.47
C VAL A 149 8.38 30.22 -3.56
N LEU A 150 7.36 29.50 -3.08
CA LEU A 150 5.97 29.98 -3.06
C LEU A 150 5.79 31.24 -2.22
N THR A 151 6.42 31.33 -1.05
CA THR A 151 6.37 32.52 -0.20
C THR A 151 7.09 33.71 -0.84
N SER A 152 8.23 33.48 -1.50
CA SER A 152 8.94 34.51 -2.27
C SER A 152 8.08 35.05 -3.44
N ILE A 153 7.42 34.16 -4.18
CA ILE A 153 6.48 34.54 -5.25
C ILE A 153 5.31 35.34 -4.68
N ARG A 154 4.67 34.86 -3.61
CA ARG A 154 3.57 35.56 -2.93
C ARG A 154 3.97 36.97 -2.48
N ASN A 155 5.16 37.11 -1.89
CA ASN A 155 5.66 38.41 -1.44
C ASN A 155 5.89 39.37 -2.62
N LYS A 156 6.44 38.89 -3.74
CA LYS A 156 6.58 39.69 -4.97
C LYS A 156 5.22 40.15 -5.50
N PHE A 157 4.21 39.27 -5.51
CA PHE A 157 2.84 39.63 -5.90
C PHE A 157 2.22 40.68 -4.97
N ILE A 158 2.43 40.57 -3.66
CA ILE A 158 1.93 41.57 -2.69
C ILE A 158 2.59 42.94 -2.91
N VAL A 159 3.91 42.97 -3.13
CA VAL A 159 4.64 44.22 -3.42
C VAL A 159 4.15 44.83 -4.73
N PHE A 160 3.96 44.01 -5.78
CA PHE A 160 3.42 44.47 -7.05
C PHE A 160 1.99 45.02 -6.90
N GLY A 161 1.12 44.33 -6.16
CA GLY A 161 -0.24 44.80 -5.87
C GLY A 161 -0.26 46.14 -5.10
N LYS A 162 0.61 46.31 -4.11
CA LYS A 162 0.78 47.60 -3.40
C LYS A 162 1.28 48.70 -4.33
N TYR A 163 2.21 48.39 -5.22
CA TYR A 163 2.72 49.34 -6.21
C TYR A 163 1.62 49.80 -7.18
N VAL A 164 0.86 48.85 -7.73
CA VAL A 164 -0.28 49.15 -8.62
C VAL A 164 -1.33 49.98 -7.89
N LYS A 165 -1.69 49.62 -6.64
CA LYS A 165 -2.65 50.39 -5.82
C LYS A 165 -2.19 51.81 -5.56
N ASN A 166 -0.92 52.02 -5.23
CA ASN A 166 -0.39 53.37 -5.01
C ASN A 166 -0.33 54.20 -6.29
N LYS A 167 0.00 53.57 -7.42
CA LYS A 167 0.05 54.24 -8.73
C LYS A 167 -1.36 54.61 -9.20
N SER A 168 -2.35 53.73 -9.05
CA SER A 168 -3.75 54.02 -9.39
C SER A 168 -4.34 55.11 -8.51
N LEU A 169 -4.02 55.13 -7.21
CA LEU A 169 -4.49 56.16 -6.28
C LEU A 169 -3.91 57.56 -6.61
N LYS A 170 -2.64 57.62 -7.02
CA LYS A 170 -2.03 58.87 -7.54
C LYS A 170 -2.70 59.35 -8.83
N LEU A 171 -2.95 58.44 -9.78
CA LEU A 171 -3.68 58.73 -11.02
C LEU A 171 -5.08 59.24 -10.73
N PHE A 172 -5.82 58.59 -9.82
CA PHE A 172 -7.15 59.02 -9.42
C PHE A 172 -7.15 60.42 -8.80
N ASN A 173 -6.19 60.73 -7.94
CA ASN A 173 -6.07 62.07 -7.35
C ASN A 173 -5.74 63.16 -8.39
N LEU A 174 -4.92 62.85 -9.40
CA LEU A 174 -4.67 63.75 -10.52
C LEU A 174 -5.93 64.00 -11.35
N ILE A 175 -6.67 62.94 -11.70
CA ILE A 175 -7.94 63.04 -12.42
C ILE A 175 -8.95 63.86 -11.61
N LYS A 176 -9.07 63.61 -10.31
CA LYS A 176 -9.95 64.36 -9.41
C LYS A 176 -9.60 65.85 -9.36
N LYS A 177 -8.30 66.17 -9.34
CA LYS A 177 -7.82 67.56 -9.37
C LYS A 177 -8.18 68.24 -10.69
N LEU A 178 -7.92 67.58 -11.82
CA LEU A 178 -8.32 68.08 -13.14
C LEU A 178 -9.83 68.32 -13.23
N PHE A 179 -10.65 67.39 -12.74
CA PHE A 179 -12.11 67.55 -12.70
C PHE A 179 -12.54 68.75 -11.85
N ASN A 180 -11.92 68.97 -10.68
CA ASN A 180 -12.22 70.12 -9.84
C ASN A 180 -11.81 71.44 -10.50
N ASP A 181 -10.67 71.47 -11.20
CA ASP A 181 -10.21 72.66 -11.91
C ASP A 181 -11.14 72.98 -13.10
N ILE A 182 -11.61 71.96 -13.82
CA ILE A 182 -12.63 72.09 -14.88
C ILE A 182 -13.96 72.61 -14.31
N LEU A 183 -14.43 72.07 -13.18
CA LEU A 183 -15.66 72.53 -12.53
C LEU A 183 -15.57 73.98 -12.05
N LYS A 184 -14.42 74.40 -11.51
CA LYS A 184 -14.17 75.80 -11.16
C LYS A 184 -14.20 76.71 -12.38
N LEU A 185 -13.55 76.31 -13.47
CA LEU A 185 -13.59 77.03 -14.75
C LEU A 185 -15.02 77.20 -15.26
N LEU A 186 -15.82 76.12 -15.28
CA LEU A 186 -17.22 76.16 -15.68
C LEU A 186 -18.06 77.07 -14.78
N SER A 187 -17.83 77.05 -13.46
CA SER A 187 -18.54 77.94 -12.53
C SER A 187 -18.20 79.42 -12.75
N ASN A 188 -16.94 79.75 -13.03
CA ASN A 188 -16.49 81.11 -13.34
C ASN A 188 -17.01 81.60 -14.70
N ILE A 189 -17.15 80.71 -15.68
CA ILE A 189 -17.78 81.04 -16.97
C ILE A 189 -19.28 81.34 -16.75
N LYS A 190 -19.96 80.52 -15.94
CA LYS A 190 -21.38 80.72 -15.60
C LYS A 190 -21.63 82.00 -14.81
N SER A 191 -20.76 82.36 -13.87
CA SER A 191 -20.89 83.61 -13.11
C SER A 191 -20.68 84.85 -13.98
N LYS A 192 -19.68 84.83 -14.87
CA LYS A 192 -19.44 85.93 -15.83
C LYS A 192 -20.55 86.07 -16.88
N GLY A 193 -21.21 84.97 -17.26
CA GLY A 193 -22.40 85.01 -18.10
C GLY A 193 -23.56 85.75 -17.43
N ASN A 194 -23.83 85.43 -16.16
CA ASN A 194 -24.91 86.05 -15.38
C ASN A 194 -24.63 87.52 -15.02
N GLU A 195 -23.37 87.92 -14.82
CA GLU A 195 -23.01 89.34 -14.60
C GLU A 195 -23.26 90.18 -15.85
N LYS A 196 -22.91 89.66 -17.03
CA LYS A 196 -23.16 90.36 -18.31
C LYS A 196 -24.64 90.45 -18.66
N GLU A 197 -25.47 89.50 -18.26
CA GLU A 197 -26.94 89.59 -18.41
C GLU A 197 -27.53 90.65 -17.48
N LYS A 198 -27.06 90.73 -16.23
CA LYS A 198 -27.51 91.76 -15.27
C LYS A 198 -27.06 93.18 -15.63
N GLU A 199 -25.88 93.34 -16.24
CA GLU A 199 -25.44 94.65 -16.75
C GLU A 199 -26.30 95.09 -17.94
N LYS A 200 -26.64 94.18 -18.86
CA LYS A 200 -27.54 94.47 -19.99
C LYS A 200 -28.98 94.77 -19.57
N GLU A 201 -29.49 94.17 -18.50
CA GLU A 201 -30.80 94.51 -17.94
C GLU A 201 -30.80 95.92 -17.30
N LYS A 202 -29.74 96.28 -16.57
CA LYS A 202 -29.59 97.61 -15.96
C LYS A 202 -29.39 98.74 -16.98
N GLU A 203 -28.75 98.48 -18.11
CA GLU A 203 -28.66 99.46 -19.20
C GLU A 203 -30.02 99.68 -19.89
N LYS A 204 -30.83 98.61 -20.05
CA LYS A 204 -32.18 98.71 -20.64
C LYS A 204 -33.22 99.39 -19.75
N GLU A 205 -33.05 99.36 -18.43
CA GLU A 205 -33.89 100.13 -17.50
C GLU A 205 -33.56 101.63 -17.54
N LYS A 206 -32.30 102.01 -17.76
CA LYS A 206 -31.89 103.43 -17.85
C LYS A 206 -32.28 104.14 -19.15
N GLU A 207 -32.63 103.40 -20.20
CA GLU A 207 -33.14 103.97 -21.46
C GLU A 207 -34.67 104.19 -21.45
N LYS A 208 -35.37 103.87 -20.36
CA LYS A 208 -36.84 103.97 -20.25
C LYS A 208 -37.36 105.06 -19.29
N ASP A 209 -36.48 105.80 -18.63
CA ASP A 209 -36.78 107.01 -17.84
C ASP A 209 -36.29 108.26 -18.60
#